data_AF-A0A960XIA8-F1
#
_entry.id   AF-A0A960XIA8-F1
#
_cell.length_a   1.000
_cell.length_b   1.000
_cell.length_c   1.000
_cell.angle_alpha   90.00
_cell.angle_beta   90.00
_cell.angle_gamma   90.00
#
_symmetry.space_group_name_H-M   'P 1'
#
loop_
_entity.id
_entity.type
_entity.pdbx_description
1 polymer ?
#
loop_
_entity_poly.entity_id
_entity_poly.type
_entity_poly.pdbx_seq_one_letter_code
_entity_poly.pdbx_strand_id
1 'polypeptide(L)'
;MLNESDQEKFTLLWTEAQPSVSHFILSVIKDASVAKDLLQATALVLLRKFEEYEASRPFLPWALGVAKFQILSHRRDAARGRITFDSELLDQYTETWAELSPKFSREA
;
A
#
# COMPACT_ATOMS: atom_id res chain seq x y z
N MET A 1 13.38 -10.84 14.03
CA MET A 1 13.48 -9.40 13.76
C MET A 1 14.83 -9.25 13.09
N LEU A 2 14.86 -8.73 11.86
CA LEU A 2 16.08 -8.72 11.05
C LEU A 2 17.25 -8.15 11.84
N ASN A 3 18.42 -8.78 11.71
CA ASN A 3 19.66 -8.18 12.18
C ASN A 3 19.96 -6.90 11.38
N GLU A 4 20.84 -6.06 11.90
CA GLU A 4 21.19 -4.76 11.30
C GLU A 4 21.68 -4.90 9.84
N SER A 5 22.52 -5.89 9.56
CA SER A 5 23.04 -6.14 8.21
C SER A 5 21.92 -6.47 7.20
N ASP A 6 20.92 -7.23 7.62
CA ASP A 6 19.81 -7.60 6.74
C ASP A 6 18.79 -6.46 6.58
N GLN A 7 18.66 -5.58 7.58
CA GLN A 7 17.89 -4.34 7.44
C GLN A 7 18.52 -3.40 6.40
N GLU A 8 19.83 -3.24 6.42
CA GLU A 8 20.57 -2.44 5.43
C GLU A 8 20.43 -3.03 4.02
N LYS A 9 20.65 -4.35 3.86
CA LYS A 9 20.49 -5.02 2.56
C LYS A 9 19.08 -4.90 2.03
N PHE A 10 18.07 -5.12 2.86
CA PHE A 10 16.68 -4.93 2.47
C PHE A 10 16.43 -3.51 1.98
N THR A 11 16.91 -2.51 2.73
CA THR A 11 16.71 -1.09 2.41
C THR A 11 17.31 -0.73 1.05
N LEU A 12 18.53 -1.20 0.75
CA LEU A 12 19.18 -1.01 -0.54
C LEU A 12 18.37 -1.65 -1.68
N LEU A 13 18.06 -2.94 -1.55
CA LEU A 13 17.31 -3.69 -2.57
C LEU A 13 15.91 -3.13 -2.81
N TRP A 14 15.22 -2.73 -1.74
CA TRP A 14 13.89 -2.13 -1.83
C TRP A 14 13.94 -0.76 -2.50
N THR A 15 14.88 0.10 -2.13
CA THR A 15 15.00 1.45 -2.71
C THR A 15 15.26 1.37 -4.22
N GLU A 16 16.06 0.41 -4.67
CA GLU A 16 16.31 0.15 -6.10
C GLU A 16 15.06 -0.40 -6.82
N ALA A 17 14.35 -1.34 -6.20
CA ALA A 17 13.19 -1.98 -6.83
C ALA A 17 11.89 -1.16 -6.76
N GLN A 18 11.75 -0.29 -5.77
CA GLN A 18 10.50 0.43 -5.45
C GLN A 18 9.92 1.19 -6.66
N PRO A 19 10.70 1.94 -7.47
CA PRO A 19 10.14 2.61 -8.64
C PRO A 19 9.48 1.64 -9.61
N SER A 20 10.13 0.51 -9.93
CA SER A 20 9.58 -0.50 -10.83
C SER A 20 8.32 -1.16 -10.28
N VAL A 21 8.30 -1.46 -8.98
CA VAL A 21 7.11 -2.01 -8.30
C VAL A 21 5.96 -1.00 -8.31
N SER A 22 6.25 0.29 -8.06
CA SER A 22 5.27 1.37 -8.10
C SER A 22 4.63 1.51 -9.48
N HIS A 23 5.44 1.58 -10.55
CA HIS A 23 4.94 1.65 -11.93
C HIS A 23 4.10 0.42 -12.30
N PHE A 24 4.52 -0.77 -11.85
CA PHE A 24 3.74 -1.99 -12.06
C PHE A 24 2.36 -1.89 -11.38
N ILE A 25 2.30 -1.48 -10.11
CA ILE A 25 1.02 -1.31 -9.39
C ILE A 25 0.14 -0.26 -10.09
N LEU A 26 0.69 0.91 -10.42
CA LEU A 26 -0.04 2.00 -11.11
C LEU A 26 -0.54 1.61 -12.51
N SER A 27 0.13 0.68 -13.19
CA SER A 27 -0.36 0.15 -14.47
C SER A 27 -1.64 -0.68 -14.33
N VAL A 28 -1.93 -1.18 -13.13
CA VAL A 28 -3.06 -2.08 -12.82
C VAL A 28 -4.14 -1.42 -11.97
N ILE A 29 -3.75 -0.48 -11.10
CA ILE A 29 -4.60 0.23 -10.14
C ILE A 29 -4.66 1.70 -10.52
N LYS A 30 -5.83 2.16 -10.95
CA LYS A 30 -6.07 3.54 -11.43
C LYS A 30 -6.10 4.58 -10.31
N ASP A 31 -6.48 4.17 -9.10
CA ASP A 31 -6.55 5.04 -7.93
C ASP A 31 -5.15 5.18 -7.31
N ALA A 32 -4.62 6.41 -7.30
CA ALA A 32 -3.28 6.69 -6.80
C ALA A 32 -3.12 6.45 -5.28
N SER A 33 -4.17 6.69 -4.49
CA SER A 33 -4.15 6.43 -3.04
C SER A 33 -4.07 4.93 -2.77
N VAL A 34 -4.93 4.16 -3.43
CA VAL A 34 -4.92 2.69 -3.32
C VAL A 34 -3.60 2.11 -3.80
N ALA A 35 -3.04 2.63 -4.90
CA ALA A 35 -1.73 2.19 -5.39
C ALA A 35 -0.62 2.44 -4.36
N LYS A 36 -0.63 3.60 -3.70
CA LYS A 36 0.32 3.95 -2.64
C LYS A 36 0.19 3.00 -1.43
N ASP A 37 -1.03 2.64 -1.04
CA ASP A 37 -1.27 1.71 0.06
C ASP A 37 -0.79 0.29 -0.28
N LEU A 38 -1.04 -0.16 -1.51
CA LEU A 38 -0.54 -1.45 -2.00
C LEU A 38 0.98 -1.50 -2.07
N LEU A 39 1.63 -0.40 -2.45
CA LEU A 39 3.09 -0.32 -2.47
C LEU A 39 3.67 -0.45 -1.04
N GLN A 40 3.05 0.23 -0.06
CA GLN A 40 3.44 0.12 1.34
C GLN A 40 3.20 -1.30 1.90
N ALA A 41 2.03 -1.89 1.63
CA ALA A 41 1.72 -3.25 2.05
C ALA A 41 2.71 -4.26 1.44
N THR A 42 3.10 -4.07 0.18
CA THR A 42 4.14 -4.87 -0.48
C THR A 42 5.47 -4.76 0.25
N ALA A 43 5.93 -3.54 0.56
CA ALA A 43 7.17 -3.31 1.31
C ALA A 43 7.17 -4.03 2.67
N LEU A 44 6.07 -3.93 3.43
CA LEU A 44 5.92 -4.57 4.73
C LEU A 44 5.96 -6.10 4.64
N VAL A 45 5.33 -6.68 3.62
CA VAL A 45 5.38 -8.14 3.41
C VAL A 45 6.78 -8.59 3.02
N LEU A 46 7.46 -7.87 2.14
CA LEU A 46 8.84 -8.17 1.76
C LEU A 46 9.77 -8.10 2.98
N LEU A 47 9.67 -7.03 3.78
CA LEU A 47 10.46 -6.87 5.00
C LEU A 47 10.26 -8.03 5.98
N ARG A 48 9.00 -8.41 6.23
CA ARG A 48 8.65 -9.52 7.13
C ARG A 48 9.17 -10.87 6.66
N LYS A 49 9.31 -11.05 5.34
CA LYS A 49 9.77 -12.29 4.71
C LYS A 49 11.23 -12.23 4.27
N PHE A 50 11.96 -11.17 4.60
CA PHE A 50 13.32 -10.99 4.10
C PHE A 50 14.30 -12.02 4.68
N GLU A 51 14.02 -12.57 5.87
CA GLU A 51 14.78 -13.70 6.44
C GLU A 51 14.73 -14.96 5.52
N GLU A 52 13.69 -15.09 4.69
CA GLU A 52 13.50 -16.20 3.74
C GLU A 52 14.09 -15.88 2.34
N TYR A 53 14.63 -14.67 2.13
CA TYR A 53 15.11 -14.24 0.83
C TYR A 53 16.49 -14.83 0.50
N GLU A 54 16.55 -15.61 -0.58
CA GLU A 54 17.79 -16.14 -1.13
C GLU A 54 18.50 -15.09 -1.99
N ALA A 55 19.66 -14.60 -1.55
CA ALA A 55 20.45 -13.60 -2.27
C ALA A 55 20.97 -14.06 -3.66
N SER A 56 20.88 -15.36 -3.96
CA SER A 56 21.17 -15.91 -5.29
C SER A 56 20.10 -15.57 -6.34
N ARG A 57 18.92 -15.10 -5.91
CA ARG A 57 17.82 -14.72 -6.80
C ARG A 57 17.74 -13.20 -6.92
N PRO A 58 17.30 -12.65 -8.06
CA PRO A 58 17.06 -11.22 -8.17
C PRO A 58 15.88 -10.77 -7.30
N PHE A 59 16.01 -9.61 -6.64
CA PHE A 59 14.99 -9.10 -5.71
C PHE A 59 13.72 -8.62 -6.41
N LEU A 60 13.86 -7.95 -7.57
CA LEU A 60 12.74 -7.33 -8.28
C LEU A 60 11.63 -8.34 -8.69
N PRO A 61 11.93 -9.50 -9.30
CA PRO A 61 10.91 -10.52 -9.59
C PRO A 61 10.15 -11.00 -8.34
N TRP A 62 10.84 -11.13 -7.21
CA TRP A 62 10.21 -11.50 -5.94
C TRP A 62 9.27 -10.38 -5.45
N ALA A 63 9.73 -9.13 -5.48
CA ALA A 63 8.93 -7.96 -5.14
C ALA A 63 7.68 -7.79 -6.01
N LEU A 64 7.80 -7.99 -7.33
CA LEU A 64 6.67 -7.97 -8.25
C LEU A 64 5.67 -9.12 -7.98
N GLY A 65 6.18 -10.30 -7.59
CA GLY A 65 5.34 -11.42 -7.15
C GLY A 65 4.50 -11.05 -5.93
N VAL A 66 5.11 -10.45 -4.90
CA VAL A 66 4.39 -9.98 -3.71
C VAL A 66 3.38 -8.89 -4.08
N ALA A 67 3.76 -7.90 -4.90
CA ALA A 67 2.86 -6.84 -5.35
C ALA A 67 1.64 -7.40 -6.09
N LYS A 68 1.84 -8.38 -6.98
CA LYS A 68 0.75 -9.09 -7.67
C LYS A 68 -0.25 -9.70 -6.68
N PHE A 69 0.23 -10.35 -5.60
CA PHE A 69 -0.67 -10.92 -4.59
C PHE A 69 -1.42 -9.84 -3.78
N GLN A 70 -0.77 -8.72 -3.47
CA GLN A 70 -1.45 -7.58 -2.81
C GLN A 70 -2.58 -7.02 -3.69
N ILE A 71 -2.31 -6.82 -4.98
CA ILE A 71 -3.31 -6.38 -5.97
C ILE A 71 -4.49 -7.37 -6.04
N LEU A 72 -4.20 -8.68 -6.11
CA LEU A 72 -5.23 -9.70 -6.18
C LEU A 72 -6.09 -9.74 -4.91
N SER A 73 -5.48 -9.58 -3.72
CA SER A 73 -6.25 -9.48 -2.48
C SER A 73 -7.15 -8.26 -2.49
N HIS A 74 -6.60 -7.09 -2.82
CA HIS A 74 -7.38 -5.85 -2.89
C HIS A 74 -8.56 -5.96 -3.87
N ARG A 75 -8.36 -6.52 -5.07
CA ARG A 75 -9.45 -6.75 -6.03
C ARG A 75 -10.53 -7.68 -5.49
N ARG A 76 -10.13 -8.74 -4.78
CA ARG A 76 -11.05 -9.69 -4.15
C ARG A 76 -11.85 -9.01 -3.03
N ASP A 77 -11.21 -8.16 -2.24
CA ASP A 77 -11.85 -7.45 -1.13
C ASP A 77 -12.76 -6.34 -1.65
N ALA A 78 -12.36 -5.59 -2.68
CA ALA A 78 -13.20 -4.60 -3.36
C ALA A 78 -14.43 -5.24 -4.03
N ALA A 79 -14.31 -6.43 -4.63
CA ALA A 79 -15.43 -7.15 -5.21
C ALA A 79 -16.47 -7.59 -4.14
N ARG A 80 -16.01 -7.90 -2.92
CA ARG A 80 -16.88 -8.21 -1.77
C ARG A 80 -17.42 -6.96 -1.08
N GLY A 81 -16.63 -5.90 -1.09
CA GLY A 81 -16.89 -4.61 -0.47
C GLY A 81 -17.69 -3.66 -1.33
N ARG A 82 -18.53 -4.17 -2.25
CA ARG A 82 -19.56 -3.38 -2.96
C ARG A 82 -20.70 -3.01 -1.99
N ILE A 83 -20.34 -2.52 -0.81
CA ILE A 83 -21.20 -1.91 0.19
C ILE A 83 -21.16 -0.43 -0.14
N THR A 84 -22.25 0.06 -0.70
CA THR A 84 -22.47 1.49 -0.90
C THR A 84 -22.67 2.15 0.45
N PHE A 85 -22.06 3.32 0.65
CA PHE A 85 -22.47 4.18 1.77
C PHE A 85 -23.96 4.46 1.62
N ASP A 86 -24.69 4.34 2.74
CA ASP A 86 -26.03 4.91 2.80
C ASP A 86 -25.88 6.41 2.52
N SER A 87 -26.56 6.89 1.47
CA SER A 87 -26.52 8.28 1.06
C SER A 87 -26.94 9.20 2.21
N GLU A 88 -27.91 8.77 3.03
CA GLU A 88 -28.40 9.58 4.15
C GLU A 88 -27.32 9.75 5.24
N LEU A 89 -26.54 8.69 5.51
CA LEU A 89 -25.43 8.76 6.46
C LEU A 89 -24.28 9.61 5.93
N LEU A 90 -24.00 9.55 4.62
CA LEU A 90 -22.96 10.36 4.00
C LEU A 90 -23.33 11.85 4.03
N ASP A 91 -24.60 12.17 3.83
CA ASP A 91 -25.11 13.55 3.92
C ASP A 91 -24.97 14.08 5.36
N GLN A 92 -25.41 13.30 6.37
CA GLN A 92 -25.25 13.66 7.78
C GLN A 92 -23.77 13.82 8.19
N TYR A 93 -22.90 12.92 7.72
CA TYR A 93 -21.46 13.01 7.98
C TYR A 93 -20.85 14.26 7.34
N THR A 94 -21.26 14.60 6.12
CA THR A 94 -20.77 15.78 5.40
C THR A 94 -21.20 17.08 6.08
N GLU A 95 -22.45 17.16 6.53
CA GLU A 95 -22.99 18.30 7.28
C GLU A 95 -22.24 18.47 8.62
N THR A 96 -22.09 17.38 9.37
CA THR A 96 -21.33 17.37 10.63
C THR A 96 -19.88 17.81 10.42
N TRP A 97 -19.24 17.36 9.35
CA TRP A 97 -17.85 17.73 9.07
C TRP A 97 -17.70 19.20 8.64
N ALA A 98 -18.66 19.75 7.90
CA ALA A 98 -18.70 21.17 7.53
C ALA A 98 -18.80 22.09 8.77
N GLU A 99 -19.52 21.66 9.81
CA GLU A 99 -19.61 22.37 11.08
C GLU A 99 -18.30 22.32 11.90
N LEU A 100 -17.56 21.22 11.81
CA LEU A 100 -16.33 20.99 12.58
C LEU A 100 -15.07 21.53 11.90
N SER A 101 -15.02 21.56 10.57
CA SER A 101 -13.88 22.02 9.76
C SER A 101 -13.33 23.43 10.14
N PRO A 102 -14.16 24.44 10.48
CA PRO A 102 -13.67 25.76 10.89
C PRO A 102 -12.86 25.77 12.20
N LYS A 103 -12.92 24.70 13.00
CA LYS A 103 -12.13 24.56 14.23
C LYS A 103 -10.72 24.03 13.97
N PHE A 104 -10.50 23.29 12.88
CA PHE A 104 -9.19 22.74 12.52
C PHE A 104 -8.33 23.68 11.67
N SER A 105 -8.93 24.72 11.08
CA SER A 105 -8.20 25.71 10.25
C SER A 105 -7.57 26.86 11.05
N ARG A 106 -7.71 26.89 12.38
CA ARG A 106 -7.15 27.95 13.26
C ARG A 106 -5.91 27.52 14.04
N GLU A 107 -5.42 26.30 13.87
CA GLU A 107 -4.22 25.77 14.54
C GLU A 107 -3.08 25.39 13.57
N ALA A 108 -3.09 25.90 12.33
CA ALA A 108 -1.99 25.76 11.37
C ALA A 108 -1.33 27.11 11.06
#